data_AF-A0AAD5MKZ5-F1
#
_entry.id   AF-A0AAD5MKZ5-F1
#
_cell.length_a   1.000
_cell.length_b   1.000
_cell.length_c   1.000
_cell.angle_alpha   90.00
_cell.angle_beta   90.00
_cell.angle_gamma   90.00
#
_symmetry.space_group_name_H-M   'P 1'
#
loop_
_entity.id
_entity.type
_entity.pdbx_description
1 polymer ?
#
loop_
_entity_poly.entity_id
_entity_poly.type
_entity_poly.pdbx_seq_one_letter_code
_entity_poly.pdbx_strand_id
1 'polypeptide(L)'
;MRRTSLEQMKVANTLDIPYKLVRGTYNNFSRIGWALAVSWVIVANHLGWGGLIAKFMDHPLWQPLGRLSYCAYIVHLFVIYYVFDLDDRPFNLISMWQAYVYRAIPVVVLSYCLAFIWSCLFEIPTSILEKMLIATLTSHEEGQPMRSKPVYALSPDKRIRKNGDHIADMKF
;
A
#
# COMPACT_ATOMS: atom_id res chain seq x y z
N MET A 1 56.59 -23.06 -20.94
CA MET A 1 55.33 -23.43 -20.27
C MET A 1 54.90 -22.49 -19.12
N ARG A 2 55.81 -21.95 -18.28
CA ARG A 2 55.47 -21.02 -17.18
C ARG A 2 55.15 -19.58 -17.60
N ARG A 3 55.70 -19.09 -18.72
CA ARG A 3 55.41 -17.73 -19.24
C ARG A 3 53.98 -17.59 -19.77
N THR A 4 53.47 -18.62 -20.44
CA THR A 4 52.11 -18.62 -20.99
C THR A 4 51.05 -18.60 -19.88
N SER A 5 51.24 -19.30 -18.76
CA SER A 5 50.29 -19.23 -17.63
C SER A 5 50.29 -17.89 -16.90
N LEU A 6 51.45 -17.21 -16.84
CA LEU A 6 51.55 -15.88 -16.20
C LEU A 6 50.89 -14.80 -17.06
N GLU A 7 51.06 -14.84 -18.37
CA GLU A 7 50.37 -13.93 -19.30
C GLU A 7 48.85 -14.14 -19.26
N GLN A 8 48.39 -15.39 -19.20
CA GLN A 8 46.96 -15.71 -19.06
C GLN A 8 46.38 -15.21 -17.73
N MET A 9 47.11 -15.33 -16.62
CA MET A 9 46.67 -14.76 -15.33
C MET A 9 46.66 -13.23 -15.34
N LYS A 10 47.60 -12.58 -16.04
CA LYS A 10 47.64 -11.12 -16.17
C LYS A 10 46.46 -10.62 -16.99
N VAL A 11 46.19 -11.24 -18.14
CA VAL A 11 45.05 -10.92 -19.01
C VAL A 11 43.72 -11.17 -18.30
N ALA A 12 43.59 -12.32 -17.61
CA ALA A 12 42.41 -12.62 -16.80
C ALA A 12 42.18 -11.52 -15.77
N ASN A 13 43.17 -11.19 -14.94
CA ASN A 13 43.02 -10.19 -13.87
C ASN A 13 42.80 -8.77 -14.40
N THR A 14 43.42 -8.39 -15.53
CA THR A 14 43.21 -7.09 -16.20
C THR A 14 41.79 -6.92 -16.72
N LEU A 15 41.15 -7.98 -17.20
CA LEU A 15 39.72 -7.96 -17.56
C LEU A 15 38.83 -8.14 -16.32
N ASP A 16 39.36 -8.78 -15.26
CA ASP A 16 38.62 -9.12 -14.04
C ASP A 16 38.32 -7.86 -13.16
N ILE A 17 39.23 -6.90 -13.13
CA ILE A 17 39.03 -5.68 -12.35
C ILE A 17 37.88 -4.80 -12.90
N PRO A 18 37.81 -4.50 -14.22
CA PRO A 18 36.75 -3.65 -14.76
C PRO A 18 35.37 -4.32 -14.78
N TYR A 19 35.23 -5.62 -15.07
CA TYR A 19 33.88 -6.25 -15.10
C TYR A 19 33.24 -6.32 -13.69
N LYS A 20 34.02 -6.59 -12.64
CA LYS A 20 33.52 -6.54 -11.25
C LYS A 20 33.10 -5.14 -10.87
N LEU A 21 33.91 -4.15 -11.27
CA LEU A 21 33.61 -2.75 -11.02
C LEU A 21 32.31 -2.33 -11.71
N VAL A 22 32.14 -2.64 -13.00
CA VAL A 22 30.92 -2.33 -13.77
C VAL A 22 29.68 -3.01 -13.17
N ARG A 23 29.78 -4.28 -12.78
CA ARG A 23 28.68 -4.99 -12.10
C ARG A 23 28.34 -4.37 -10.75
N GLY A 24 29.36 -4.03 -9.96
CA GLY A 24 29.22 -3.42 -8.65
C GLY A 24 28.60 -2.04 -8.72
N THR A 25 29.07 -1.17 -9.63
CA THR A 25 28.50 0.16 -9.83
C THR A 25 27.10 0.09 -10.42
N TYR A 26 26.84 -0.75 -11.42
CA TYR A 26 25.49 -0.90 -11.98
C TYR A 26 24.46 -1.35 -10.92
N ASN A 27 24.81 -2.30 -10.04
CA ASN A 27 23.91 -2.75 -8.99
C ASN A 27 23.62 -1.66 -7.93
N ASN A 28 24.58 -0.79 -7.63
CA ASN A 28 24.38 0.30 -6.68
C ASN A 28 23.64 1.49 -7.31
N PHE A 29 24.06 1.92 -8.51
CA PHE A 29 23.44 3.05 -9.21
C PHE A 29 22.01 2.74 -9.67
N SER A 30 21.68 1.51 -10.04
CA SER A 30 20.29 1.14 -10.36
C SER A 30 19.36 1.32 -9.17
N ARG A 31 19.79 0.92 -7.97
CA ARG A 31 19.02 1.11 -6.72
C ARG A 31 18.86 2.59 -6.37
N ILE A 32 19.94 3.36 -6.49
CA ILE A 32 19.92 4.81 -6.23
C ILE A 32 19.04 5.53 -7.27
N GLY A 33 19.19 5.21 -8.55
CA GLY A 33 18.40 5.78 -9.63
C GLY A 33 16.91 5.46 -9.47
N TRP A 34 16.57 4.24 -9.06
CA TRP A 34 15.19 3.87 -8.73
C TRP A 34 14.65 4.64 -7.52
N ALA A 35 15.43 4.74 -6.44
CA ALA A 35 15.04 5.50 -5.27
C ALA A 35 14.84 7.01 -5.57
N LEU A 36 15.72 7.60 -6.39
CA LEU A 36 15.59 8.98 -6.84
C LEU A 36 14.38 9.17 -7.76
N ALA A 37 14.11 8.23 -8.65
CA ALA A 37 12.92 8.27 -9.50
C ALA A 37 11.63 8.23 -8.66
N VAL A 38 11.55 7.33 -7.67
CA VAL A 38 10.40 7.25 -6.76
C VAL A 38 10.28 8.49 -5.88
N SER A 39 11.40 8.98 -5.32
CA SER A 39 11.43 10.23 -4.54
C SER A 39 10.93 11.41 -5.34
N TRP A 40 11.38 11.55 -6.60
CA TRP A 40 10.90 12.59 -7.51
C TRP A 40 9.40 12.50 -7.74
N VAL A 41 8.85 11.30 -7.93
CA VAL A 41 7.40 11.10 -8.07
C VAL A 41 6.68 11.59 -6.80
N ILE A 42 7.16 11.25 -5.61
CA ILE A 42 6.55 11.71 -4.35
C ILE A 42 6.56 13.24 -4.26
N VAL A 43 7.69 13.87 -4.55
CA VAL A 43 7.85 15.34 -4.55
C VAL A 43 6.94 15.99 -5.59
N ALA A 44 6.87 15.46 -6.81
CA ALA A 44 5.99 15.97 -7.87
C ALA A 44 4.50 15.88 -7.49
N ASN A 45 4.11 14.86 -6.72
CA ASN A 45 2.75 14.75 -6.18
C ASN A 45 2.51 15.75 -5.04
N HIS A 46 3.48 15.99 -4.16
CA HIS A 46 3.37 16.97 -3.08
C HIS A 46 3.31 18.42 -3.59
N LEU A 47 4.04 18.76 -4.67
CA LEU A 47 4.01 20.09 -5.28
C LEU A 47 2.82 20.30 -6.25
N GLY A 48 1.96 19.30 -6.43
CA GLY A 48 0.79 19.39 -7.31
C GLY A 48 1.12 19.41 -8.81
N TRP A 49 2.38 19.14 -9.18
CA TRP A 49 2.84 19.08 -10.57
C TRP A 49 2.48 17.74 -11.26
N GLY A 50 2.00 16.76 -10.50
CA GLY A 50 1.61 15.42 -10.98
C GLY A 50 0.25 15.32 -11.68
N GLY A 51 -0.58 16.38 -11.69
CA GLY A 51 -1.86 16.41 -12.41
C GLY A 51 -2.78 15.20 -12.11
N LEU A 52 -3.03 14.36 -13.12
CA LEU A 52 -3.87 13.16 -13.00
C LEU A 52 -3.25 12.07 -12.11
N ILE A 53 -1.91 11.95 -12.10
CA ILE A 53 -1.20 10.97 -11.28
C ILE A 53 -1.38 11.29 -9.79
N ALA A 54 -1.40 12.57 -9.42
CA ALA A 54 -1.65 12.99 -8.04
C ALA A 54 -3.05 12.56 -7.57
N LYS A 55 -4.08 12.72 -8.41
CA LYS A 55 -5.45 12.27 -8.08
C LYS A 55 -5.56 10.74 -7.96
N PHE A 56 -4.79 9.99 -8.74
CA PHE A 56 -4.75 8.53 -8.64
C PHE A 56 -4.01 8.05 -7.37
N MET A 57 -2.94 8.76 -7.00
CA MET A 57 -2.11 8.41 -5.85
C MET A 57 -2.72 8.85 -4.52
N ASP A 58 -3.50 9.94 -4.52
CA ASP A 58 -4.24 10.45 -3.36
C ASP A 58 -5.59 9.71 -3.15
N HIS A 59 -5.84 8.65 -3.92
CA HIS A 59 -7.05 7.86 -3.76
C HIS A 59 -7.01 7.11 -2.42
N PRO A 60 -8.06 7.16 -1.58
CA PRO A 60 -8.13 6.49 -0.27
C PRO A 60 -8.06 4.94 -0.34
N LEU A 61 -7.89 4.39 -1.54
CA LEU A 61 -7.75 2.95 -1.79
C LEU A 61 -6.31 2.48 -1.53
N TRP A 62 -5.33 3.38 -1.54
CA TRP A 62 -3.93 3.02 -1.25
C TRP A 62 -3.69 2.69 0.23
N GLN A 63 -4.45 3.30 1.15
CA GLN A 63 -4.36 3.02 2.60
C GLN A 63 -4.73 1.57 2.99
N PRO A 64 -5.86 0.99 2.53
CA PRO A 64 -6.15 -0.43 2.79
C PRO A 64 -5.28 -1.36 1.95
N LEU A 65 -4.94 -0.99 0.71
CA LEU A 65 -4.11 -1.81 -0.19
C LEU A 65 -2.69 -2.05 0.36
N GLY A 66 -2.10 -1.03 1.01
CA GLY A 66 -0.80 -1.17 1.68
C GLY A 66 -0.83 -2.18 2.83
N ARG A 67 -1.91 -2.17 3.63
CA ARG A 67 -2.11 -3.11 4.75
C ARG A 67 -2.33 -4.54 4.26
N LEU A 68 -3.15 -4.72 3.21
CA LEU A 68 -3.38 -6.01 2.52
C LEU A 68 -2.07 -6.60 2.00
N SER A 69 -1.25 -5.78 1.32
CA SER A 69 0.03 -6.23 0.75
C SER A 69 1.01 -6.70 1.82
N TYR A 70 1.01 -6.03 2.99
CA TYR A 70 1.82 -6.44 4.14
C TYR A 70 1.36 -7.78 4.73
N CYS A 71 0.05 -7.97 4.93
CA CYS A 71 -0.49 -9.25 5.39
C CYS A 71 -0.17 -10.39 4.42
N ALA A 72 -0.29 -10.14 3.11
CA ALA A 72 0.06 -11.11 2.09
C ALA A 72 1.54 -11.50 2.14
N TYR A 73 2.44 -10.55 2.37
CA TYR A 73 3.87 -10.82 2.53
C TYR A 73 4.17 -11.77 3.72
N ILE A 74 3.54 -11.54 4.88
CA ILE A 74 3.73 -12.40 6.06
C ILE A 74 3.19 -13.82 5.80
N VAL A 75 1.98 -13.94 5.25
CA VAL A 75 1.37 -15.25 4.94
C VAL A 75 2.20 -16.00 3.91
N HIS A 76 2.74 -15.30 2.91
CA HIS A 76 3.60 -15.90 1.88
C HIS A 76 4.84 -16.57 2.48
N LEU A 77 5.52 -15.91 3.42
CA LEU A 77 6.66 -16.51 4.12
C LEU A 77 6.26 -17.78 4.89
N PHE A 78 5.13 -17.74 5.61
CA PHE A 78 4.59 -18.93 6.30
C PHE A 78 4.31 -20.09 5.35
N VAL A 79 3.70 -19.82 4.20
CA VAL A 79 3.38 -20.86 3.20
C VAL A 79 4.66 -21.43 2.59
N ILE A 80 5.68 -20.61 2.32
CA ILE A 80 6.98 -21.11 1.85
C ILE A 80 7.59 -22.05 2.89
N TYR A 81 7.66 -21.65 4.16
CA TYR A 81 8.21 -22.50 5.22
C TYR A 81 7.42 -23.80 5.36
N TYR A 82 6.09 -23.72 5.34
CA TYR A 82 5.21 -24.89 5.44
C TYR A 82 5.42 -25.87 4.28
N VAL A 83 5.50 -25.37 3.04
CA VAL A 83 5.72 -26.20 1.86
C VAL A 83 7.12 -26.82 1.86
N PHE A 84 8.14 -26.08 2.30
CA PHE A 84 9.49 -26.61 2.46
C PHE A 84 9.56 -27.74 3.49
N ASP A 85 8.81 -27.62 4.59
CA ASP A 85 8.74 -28.64 5.64
C ASP A 85 7.98 -29.90 5.17
N LEU A 86 6.95 -29.74 4.33
CA LEU A 86 6.19 -30.85 3.76
C LEU A 86 6.96 -31.63 2.67
N ASP A 87 8.00 -31.04 2.09
CA ASP A 87 8.71 -31.60 0.94
C ASP A 87 10.03 -32.23 1.38
N ASP A 88 9.95 -33.41 2.01
CA ASP A 88 11.09 -34.27 2.38
C ASP A 88 11.89 -34.81 1.16
N ARG A 89 11.51 -34.45 -0.07
CA ARG A 89 12.16 -34.95 -1.27
C ARG A 89 13.34 -34.06 -1.66
N PRO A 90 14.50 -34.66 -2.02
CA PRO A 90 15.62 -33.88 -2.55
C PRO A 90 15.15 -33.10 -3.79
N PHE A 91 15.57 -31.84 -3.89
CA PHE A 91 15.31 -30.99 -5.04
C PHE A 91 15.79 -31.71 -6.32
N ASN A 92 14.85 -32.29 -7.07
CA ASN A 92 15.14 -32.90 -8.35
C ASN A 92 15.37 -31.78 -9.39
N LEU A 93 16.55 -31.15 -9.36
CA LEU A 93 16.99 -30.07 -10.25
C LEU A 93 17.27 -30.54 -11.69
N ILE A 94 16.65 -31.64 -12.12
CA ILE A 94 16.88 -32.25 -13.43
C ILE A 94 16.26 -31.39 -14.55
N SER A 95 15.26 -30.56 -14.26
CA SER A 95 14.67 -29.65 -15.25
C SER A 95 14.05 -28.42 -14.59
N MET A 96 14.63 -27.24 -14.84
CA MET A 96 14.11 -25.95 -14.34
C MET A 96 12.65 -25.71 -14.72
N TRP A 97 12.25 -26.13 -15.93
CA TRP A 97 10.89 -25.97 -16.42
C TRP A 97 9.86 -26.80 -15.62
N GLN A 98 10.16 -28.08 -15.38
CA GLN A 98 9.32 -28.97 -14.60
C GLN A 98 9.17 -28.48 -13.16
N ALA A 99 10.27 -28.01 -12.56
CA ALA A 99 10.25 -27.45 -11.20
C ALA A 99 9.38 -26.18 -11.12
N TYR A 100 9.45 -25.31 -12.13
CA TYR A 100 8.66 -24.08 -12.15
C TYR A 100 7.16 -24.37 -12.28
N VAL A 101 6.77 -25.24 -13.22
CA VAL A 101 5.36 -25.53 -13.50
C VAL A 101 4.69 -26.34 -12.39
N TYR A 102 5.36 -27.37 -11.87
CA TYR A 102 4.76 -28.30 -10.91
C TYR A 102 4.94 -27.88 -9.45
N ARG A 103 5.92 -27.04 -9.13
CA ARG A 103 6.25 -26.69 -7.75
C ARG A 103 6.03 -25.19 -7.48
N ALA A 104 6.54 -24.30 -8.32
CA ALA A 104 6.44 -22.87 -8.06
C ALA A 104 5.02 -22.31 -8.26
N ILE A 105 4.37 -22.61 -9.40
CA ILE A 105 3.03 -22.09 -9.70
C ILE A 105 1.98 -22.48 -8.64
N PRO A 106 1.80 -23.76 -8.26
CA PRO A 106 0.75 -24.13 -7.31
C PRO A 106 1.02 -23.56 -5.90
N VAL A 107 2.27 -23.49 -5.46
CA VAL A 107 2.64 -22.89 -4.16
C VAL A 107 2.34 -21.40 -4.15
N VAL A 108 2.66 -20.70 -5.23
CA VAL A 108 2.34 -19.27 -5.39
C VAL A 108 0.82 -19.08 -5.38
N VAL A 109 0.07 -19.82 -6.20
CA VAL A 109 -1.40 -19.71 -6.26
C VAL A 109 -2.03 -19.99 -4.90
N LEU A 110 -1.64 -21.07 -4.22
CA LEU A 110 -2.17 -21.43 -2.90
C LEU A 110 -1.84 -20.35 -1.87
N SER A 111 -0.62 -19.80 -1.91
CA SER A 111 -0.20 -18.72 -1.02
C SER A 111 -1.01 -17.44 -1.23
N TYR A 112 -1.32 -17.09 -2.48
CA TYR A 112 -2.15 -15.93 -2.80
C TYR A 112 -3.62 -16.15 -2.41
N CYS A 113 -4.17 -17.35 -2.58
CA CYS A 113 -5.53 -17.67 -2.12
C CYS A 113 -5.65 -17.57 -0.59
N LEU A 114 -4.70 -18.13 0.16
CA LEU A 114 -4.67 -18.05 1.61
C LEU A 114 -4.45 -16.61 2.10
N ALA A 115 -3.52 -15.88 1.48
CA ALA A 115 -3.28 -14.47 1.77
C ALA A 115 -4.52 -13.61 1.53
N PHE A 116 -5.27 -13.88 0.46
CA PHE A 116 -6.52 -13.18 0.15
C PHE A 116 -7.58 -13.41 1.23
N ILE A 117 -7.82 -14.67 1.61
CA ILE A 117 -8.77 -15.02 2.69
C ILE A 117 -8.34 -14.37 4.00
N TRP A 118 -7.04 -14.45 4.34
CA TRP A 118 -6.50 -13.86 5.57
C TRP A 118 -6.67 -12.35 5.59
N SER A 119 -6.38 -11.66 4.48
CA SER A 119 -6.57 -10.23 4.44
C SER A 119 -8.03 -9.83 4.52
N CYS A 120 -8.95 -10.51 3.84
CA CYS A 120 -10.38 -10.22 3.99
C CYS A 120 -10.85 -10.42 5.44
N LEU A 121 -10.33 -11.44 6.13
CA LEU A 121 -10.67 -11.71 7.53
C LEU A 121 -10.16 -10.62 8.48
N PHE A 122 -9.00 -10.01 8.20
CA PHE A 122 -8.38 -8.99 9.06
C PHE A 122 -8.72 -7.55 8.68
N GLU A 123 -9.04 -7.29 7.41
CA GLU A 123 -9.44 -5.96 6.92
C GLU A 123 -10.79 -5.51 7.50
N ILE A 124 -11.76 -6.41 7.54
CA ILE A 124 -13.10 -6.15 8.12
C ILE A 124 -13.01 -5.74 9.61
N PRO A 125 -12.38 -6.51 10.52
CA PRO A 125 -12.29 -6.14 11.93
C PRO A 125 -11.43 -4.90 12.15
N THR A 126 -10.33 -4.74 11.41
CA THR A 126 -9.44 -3.58 11.59
C THR A 126 -10.14 -2.28 11.21
N SER A 127 -10.96 -2.29 10.15
CA SER A 127 -11.76 -1.13 9.74
C SER A 127 -12.81 -0.72 10.78
N ILE A 128 -13.29 -1.66 11.60
CA ILE A 128 -14.23 -1.41 12.69
C ILE A 128 -13.49 -0.86 13.91
N LEU A 129 -12.34 -1.43 14.25
CA LEU A 129 -11.49 -0.93 15.34
C LEU A 129 -11.02 0.50 15.10
N GLU A 130 -10.63 0.85 13.87
CA GLU A 130 -10.22 2.21 13.52
C GLU A 130 -11.36 3.22 13.77
N LYS A 131 -12.59 2.87 13.37
CA LYS A 131 -13.78 3.71 13.62
C LYS A 131 -14.09 3.85 15.10
N MET A 132 -13.97 2.76 15.87
CA MET A 132 -14.19 2.78 17.33
C MET A 132 -13.11 3.60 18.03
N LEU A 133 -11.84 3.44 17.67
CA LEU A 133 -10.73 4.18 18.25
C LEU A 133 -10.83 5.68 17.97
N ILE A 134 -11.14 6.08 16.73
CA ILE A 134 -11.35 7.48 16.38
C ILE A 134 -12.56 8.03 17.15
N ALA A 135 -13.67 7.30 17.21
CA ALA A 135 -14.83 7.71 18.00
C ALA A 135 -14.48 7.88 19.49
N THR A 136 -13.69 6.96 20.08
CA THR A 136 -13.22 7.05 21.46
C THR A 136 -12.30 8.24 21.69
N LEU A 137 -11.33 8.48 20.80
CA LEU A 137 -10.40 9.60 20.90
C LEU A 137 -11.11 10.95 20.76
N THR A 138 -12.05 11.07 19.80
CA THR A 138 -12.87 12.27 19.66
C THR A 138 -13.82 12.46 20.84
N SER A 139 -14.35 11.38 21.43
CA SER A 139 -15.21 11.47 22.62
C SER A 139 -14.46 11.83 23.91
N HIS A 140 -13.14 11.61 23.98
CA HIS A 140 -12.32 12.03 25.13
C HIS A 140 -12.02 13.53 25.11
N GLU A 141 -12.14 14.19 23.95
CA GLU A 141 -12.17 15.66 23.87
C GLU A 141 -13.55 16.24 24.22
N GLU A 142 -14.60 15.41 24.21
CA GLU A 142 -15.95 15.79 24.65
C GLU A 142 -16.17 15.55 26.15
N GLY A 143 -15.21 16.02 26.95
CA GLY A 143 -15.42 16.36 28.36
C GLY A 143 -16.06 17.75 28.56
N GLN A 144 -16.60 18.36 27.49
CA GLN A 144 -17.43 19.57 27.56
C GLN A 144 -18.84 19.28 27.05
N PRO A 145 -19.89 19.58 27.83
CA PRO A 145 -21.26 19.29 27.45
C PRO A 145 -21.71 20.25 26.34
N MET A 146 -21.55 19.86 25.07
CA MET A 146 -22.20 20.55 23.97
C MET A 146 -23.65 20.11 23.87
N ARG A 147 -24.45 20.77 24.72
CA ARG A 147 -25.84 21.16 24.46
C ARG A 147 -26.13 21.20 22.96
N SER A 148 -26.72 20.13 22.45
CA SER A 148 -27.41 20.15 21.17
C SER A 148 -28.56 21.14 21.32
N LYS A 149 -28.35 22.37 20.85
CA LYS A 149 -29.44 23.33 20.68
C LYS A 149 -30.44 22.65 19.73
N PRO A 150 -31.73 22.52 20.08
CA PRO A 150 -32.70 22.10 19.09
C PRO A 150 -32.74 23.16 17.98
N VAL A 151 -32.32 22.78 16.77
CA VAL A 151 -32.40 23.57 15.52
C VAL A 151 -33.86 23.69 15.04
N TYR A 152 -34.80 23.85 15.99
CA TYR A 152 -36.24 24.03 15.73
C TYR A 152 -36.86 25.18 16.53
N ALA A 153 -36.11 25.88 17.39
CA ALA A 153 -36.64 27.01 18.15
C ALA A 153 -36.11 28.35 17.60
N LEU A 154 -37.05 29.21 17.18
CA LEU A 154 -36.94 30.60 16.72
C LEU A 154 -36.57 30.87 15.25
N SER A 155 -37.59 30.79 14.39
CA SER A 155 -37.80 31.87 13.40
C SER A 155 -39.11 32.59 13.76
N PRO A 156 -39.08 33.84 14.26
CA PRO A 156 -40.26 34.57 14.70
C PRO A 156 -40.99 35.32 13.56
N ASP A 157 -40.89 34.88 12.30
CA ASP A 157 -41.29 35.73 11.16
C ASP A 157 -42.43 35.17 10.27
N LYS A 158 -43.34 34.36 10.83
CA LYS A 158 -44.59 33.98 10.13
C LYS A 158 -45.89 34.42 10.81
N ARG A 159 -45.85 34.87 12.08
CA ARG A 159 -47.06 35.40 12.74
C ARG A 159 -47.40 36.83 12.32
N ILE A 160 -46.42 37.66 11.95
CA ILE A 160 -46.67 39.07 11.62
C ILE A 160 -47.30 39.19 10.22
N ARG A 161 -46.87 38.37 9.25
CA ARG A 161 -47.43 38.40 7.89
C ARG A 161 -48.92 38.05 7.88
N LYS A 162 -49.31 36.97 8.57
CA LYS A 162 -50.73 36.53 8.59
C LYS A 162 -51.70 37.57 9.16
N ASN A 163 -51.25 38.49 10.02
CA ASN A 163 -52.12 39.51 10.58
C ASN A 163 -52.26 40.74 9.68
N GLY A 164 -51.30 41.03 8.80
CA GLY A 164 -51.36 42.15 7.85
C GLY A 164 -52.31 41.89 6.68
N ASP A 165 -52.38 40.63 6.26
CA ASP A 165 -53.23 40.17 5.15
C ASP A 165 -54.73 40.39 5.46
N HIS A 166 -55.14 40.21 6.72
CA HIS A 166 -56.51 40.44 7.17
C HIS A 166 -56.90 41.92 7.34
N ILE A 167 -55.94 42.85 7.43
CA ILE A 167 -56.22 44.29 7.58
C ILE A 167 -56.31 44.99 6.21
N ALA A 168 -55.70 44.41 5.18
CA ALA A 168 -55.80 44.91 3.81
C ALA A 168 -57.20 44.73 3.21
N ASP A 169 -57.94 43.70 3.64
CA ASP A 169 -59.30 43.41 3.15
C ASP A 169 -60.41 44.23 3.87
N MET A 170 -60.07 45.06 4.86
CA MET A 170 -61.05 45.77 5.71
C MET A 170 -61.08 47.30 5.52
N LYS A 171 -60.39 47.84 4.52
CA LYS A 171 -60.48 49.26 4.14
C LYS A 171 -60.98 49.39 2.69
N PHE A 172 -62.27 49.70 2.60
CA PHE A 172 -63.03 50.37 1.52
C PHE A 172 -62.65 50.10 0.07
#